data_AF-A0A9P7C454-F1
#
_entry.id   AF-A0A9P7C454-F1
#
_cell.length_a   1.000
_cell.length_b   1.000
_cell.length_c   1.000
_cell.angle_alpha   90.00
_cell.angle_beta   90.00
_cell.angle_gamma   90.00
#
_symmetry.space_group_name_H-M   'P 1'
#
loop_
_entity.id
_entity.type
_entity.pdbx_description
1 polymer ?
#
loop_
_entity_poly.entity_id
_entity_poly.type
_entity_poly.pdbx_seq_one_letter_code
_entity_poly.pdbx_strand_id
1 'polypeptide(L)'
;MSDPALLEQIMVAAAMGLLGAVVFAAIGLVSGTDETTTLAPLTLLVVLLGVPPAGVFTFFLAGAVAKHMTHAVPTALLGIPGDTLATPLLQDANMLRKLGVPHIALRKMVSGAIVAAFVAVPLAVLFAVLLAPFGAAITKSAPWIFLAAAVLIAYFSAGRWAAPSTASN
;
A
#
# COMPACT_ATOMS: atom_id res chain seq x y z
N MET A 1 -31.05 11.12 12.38
CA MET A 1 -30.27 11.05 13.62
C MET A 1 -28.94 10.40 13.26
N SER A 2 -27.86 11.17 13.18
CA SER A 2 -26.52 10.63 12.95
C SER A 2 -26.08 9.90 14.22
N ASP A 3 -25.92 8.58 14.14
CA ASP A 3 -25.48 7.76 15.26
C ASP A 3 -24.10 8.26 15.76
N PRO A 4 -23.93 8.59 17.05
CA PRO A 4 -22.66 9.11 17.57
C PRO A 4 -21.49 8.13 17.33
N ALA A 5 -21.78 6.83 17.29
CA ALA A 5 -20.81 5.78 16.95
C ALA A 5 -20.29 5.88 15.50
N LEU A 6 -21.11 6.35 14.55
CA LEU A 6 -20.71 6.50 13.15
C LEU A 6 -19.80 7.72 12.94
N LEU A 7 -20.08 8.82 13.64
CA LEU A 7 -19.21 10.00 13.62
C LEU A 7 -17.82 9.67 14.19
N GLU A 8 -17.76 8.95 15.30
CA GLU A 8 -16.51 8.49 15.90
C GLU A 8 -15.70 7.62 14.93
N GLN A 9 -16.35 6.66 14.26
CA GLN A 9 -15.70 5.82 13.26
C GLN A 9 -15.13 6.62 12.09
N ILE A 10 -15.87 7.61 11.57
CA ILE A 10 -15.40 8.48 10.48
C ILE A 10 -14.19 9.31 10.93
N MET A 11 -14.21 9.87 12.14
CA MET A 11 -13.12 10.68 12.66
C MET A 11 -11.84 9.85 12.85
N VAL A 12 -11.97 8.66 13.45
CA VAL A 12 -10.84 7.72 13.60
C VAL A 12 -10.32 7.27 12.23
N ALA A 13 -11.22 6.94 11.30
CA ALA A 13 -10.88 6.56 9.94
C ALA A 13 -10.13 7.68 9.19
N ALA A 14 -10.59 8.93 9.30
CA ALA A 14 -9.93 10.07 8.69
C ALA A 14 -8.54 10.33 9.28
N ALA A 15 -8.41 10.27 10.62
CA ALA A 15 -7.14 10.46 11.30
C ALA A 15 -6.13 9.37 10.92
N MET A 16 -6.56 8.11 10.94
CA MET A 16 -5.72 6.97 10.56
C MET A 16 -5.38 6.96 9.07
N GLY A 17 -6.31 7.34 8.20
CA GLY A 17 -6.05 7.50 6.77
C GLY A 17 -5.02 8.59 6.49
N LEU A 18 -5.11 9.73 7.17
CA LEU A 18 -4.12 10.80 7.05
C LEU A 18 -2.75 10.38 7.59
N LEU A 19 -2.70 9.71 8.73
CA LEU A 19 -1.47 9.18 9.32
C LEU A 19 -0.82 8.17 8.36
N GLY A 20 -1.59 7.22 7.82
CA GLY A 20 -1.13 6.27 6.83
C GLY A 20 -0.58 6.97 5.59
N ALA A 21 -1.34 7.89 5.00
CA ALA A 21 -0.90 8.63 3.83
C ALA A 21 0.44 9.36 4.04
N VAL A 22 0.63 10.02 5.18
CA VAL A 22 1.86 10.76 5.48
C VAL A 22 3.04 9.82 5.71
N VAL A 23 2.88 8.79 6.56
CA VAL A 23 3.94 7.83 6.86
C VAL A 23 4.39 7.10 5.61
N PHE A 24 3.44 6.62 4.81
CA PHE A 24 3.75 5.85 3.61
C PHE A 24 4.20 6.70 2.43
N ALA A 25 3.80 7.97 2.34
CA ALA A 25 4.43 8.91 1.41
C ALA A 25 5.92 9.10 1.74
N ALA A 26 6.27 9.24 3.04
CA ALA A 26 7.67 9.36 3.45
C ALA A 26 8.47 8.09 3.14
N ILE A 27 7.92 6.91 3.46
CA ILE A 27 8.54 5.61 3.12
C ILE A 27 8.69 5.47 1.61
N GLY A 28 7.70 5.92 0.83
CA GLY A 28 7.70 5.87 -0.63
C GLY A 28 8.77 6.75 -1.31
N LEU A 29 9.52 7.57 -0.56
CA LEU A 29 10.70 8.24 -1.11
C LEU A 29 11.95 7.35 -1.07
N VAL A 30 11.93 6.26 -0.29
CA VAL A 30 13.03 5.31 -0.17
C VAL A 30 12.93 4.28 -1.30
N SER A 31 13.95 4.23 -2.15
CA SER A 31 13.99 3.29 -3.27
C SER A 31 14.10 1.85 -2.78
N GLY A 32 13.39 0.93 -3.46
CA GLY A 32 13.47 -0.50 -3.18
C GLY A 32 12.69 -0.97 -1.95
N THR A 33 11.78 -0.15 -1.42
CA THR A 33 10.87 -0.59 -0.36
C THR A 33 9.62 -1.22 -0.98
N ASP A 34 9.30 -2.48 -0.66
CA ASP A 34 8.11 -3.14 -1.21
C ASP A 34 6.90 -3.04 -0.26
N GLU A 35 5.68 -3.18 -0.77
CA GLU A 35 4.42 -3.10 -0.01
C GLU A 35 4.38 -4.26 0.97
N THR A 36 4.84 -5.42 0.54
CA THR A 36 4.92 -6.61 1.38
C THR A 36 5.89 -6.41 2.54
N THR A 37 6.95 -5.62 2.35
CA THR A 37 8.01 -5.41 3.35
C THR A 37 7.69 -4.28 4.33
N THR A 38 6.88 -3.30 3.93
CA THR A 38 6.61 -2.10 4.75
C THR A 38 5.14 -1.99 5.15
N LEU A 39 4.22 -2.18 4.22
CA LEU A 39 2.81 -1.95 4.43
C LEU A 39 2.16 -3.06 5.25
N ALA A 40 2.48 -4.32 4.98
CA ALA A 40 1.99 -5.46 5.76
C ALA A 40 2.39 -5.41 7.25
N PRO A 41 3.68 -5.26 7.62
CA PRO A 41 4.05 -5.23 9.04
C PRO A 41 3.54 -3.98 9.78
N LEU A 42 3.50 -2.81 9.13
CA LEU A 42 2.98 -1.58 9.76
C LEU A 42 1.46 -1.62 9.94
N THR A 43 0.73 -2.20 9.00
CA THR A 43 -0.74 -2.37 9.15
C THR A 43 -1.05 -3.40 10.22
N LEU A 44 -0.27 -4.48 10.33
CA LEU A 44 -0.36 -5.42 11.44
C LEU A 44 -0.06 -4.74 12.78
N LEU A 45 0.96 -3.89 12.86
CA LEU A 45 1.25 -3.10 14.06
C LEU A 45 0.04 -2.25 14.47
N VAL A 46 -0.60 -1.56 13.54
CA VAL A 46 -1.82 -0.76 13.78
C VAL A 46 -2.97 -1.62 14.31
N VAL A 47 -3.13 -2.84 13.79
CA VAL A 47 -4.11 -3.81 14.33
C VAL A 47 -3.76 -4.21 15.76
N LEU A 48 -2.49 -4.50 16.05
CA LEU A 48 -2.03 -4.90 17.38
C LEU A 48 -2.15 -3.77 18.41
N LEU A 49 -2.10 -2.51 17.97
CA LEU A 49 -2.36 -1.32 18.82
C LEU A 49 -3.85 -1.15 19.17
N GLY A 50 -4.74 -2.00 18.66
CA GLY A 50 -6.17 -1.99 19.00
C GLY A 50 -6.98 -0.94 18.25
N VAL A 51 -6.47 -0.43 17.12
CA VAL A 51 -7.22 0.53 16.29
C VAL A 51 -8.49 -0.13 15.74
N PRO A 52 -9.65 0.54 15.77
CA PRO A 52 -10.89 0.01 15.20
C PRO A 52 -10.75 -0.40 13.72
N PRO A 53 -11.54 -1.38 13.24
CA PRO A 53 -11.42 -1.90 11.87
C PRO A 53 -11.50 -0.81 10.78
N ALA A 54 -12.40 0.16 10.94
CA ALA A 54 -12.51 1.29 10.01
C ALA A 54 -11.19 2.08 9.90
N GLY A 55 -10.53 2.35 11.03
CA GLY A 55 -9.23 3.01 11.08
C GLY A 55 -8.13 2.20 10.40
N VAL A 56 -8.09 0.89 10.65
CA VAL A 56 -7.12 -0.02 10.03
C VAL A 56 -7.29 -0.04 8.50
N PHE A 57 -8.52 -0.18 8.01
CA PHE A 57 -8.79 -0.22 6.57
C PHE A 57 -8.43 1.11 5.90
N THR A 58 -8.76 2.25 6.51
CA THR A 58 -8.34 3.55 5.97
C THR A 58 -6.84 3.73 5.97
N PHE A 59 -6.15 3.33 7.03
CA PHE A 59 -4.70 3.42 7.13
C PHE A 59 -4.03 2.61 6.03
N PHE A 60 -4.49 1.37 5.81
CA PHE A 60 -4.01 0.49 4.75
C PHE A 60 -4.26 1.09 3.37
N LEU A 61 -5.50 1.48 3.05
CA LEU A 61 -5.89 1.94 1.72
C LEU A 61 -5.23 3.28 1.37
N ALA A 62 -5.31 4.27 2.27
CA ALA A 62 -4.69 5.56 2.05
C ALA A 62 -3.16 5.45 1.99
N GLY A 63 -2.57 4.63 2.86
CA GLY A 63 -1.14 4.36 2.88
C GLY A 63 -0.63 3.70 1.60
N ALA A 64 -1.33 2.68 1.10
CA ALA A 64 -0.95 1.97 -0.12
C ALA A 64 -0.96 2.89 -1.34
N VAL A 65 -2.00 3.70 -1.49
CA VAL A 65 -2.09 4.66 -2.59
C VAL A 65 -1.02 5.74 -2.47
N ALA A 66 -0.82 6.31 -1.28
CA ALA A 66 0.20 7.33 -1.05
C ALA A 66 1.61 6.81 -1.39
N LYS A 67 1.97 5.61 -0.89
CA LYS A 67 3.27 4.97 -1.18
C LYS A 67 3.50 4.83 -2.67
N HIS A 68 2.55 4.24 -3.40
CA HIS A 68 2.68 4.02 -4.84
C HIS A 68 2.87 5.32 -5.63
N MET A 69 2.16 6.38 -5.26
CA MET A 69 2.31 7.69 -5.92
C MET A 69 3.68 8.30 -5.63
N THR A 70 4.21 8.12 -4.43
CA THR A 70 5.52 8.68 -4.06
C THR A 70 6.69 7.89 -4.62
N HIS A 71 6.57 6.57 -4.81
CA HIS A 71 7.58 5.72 -5.45
C HIS A 71 7.92 6.08 -6.91
N ALA A 72 7.03 6.82 -7.58
CA ALA A 72 7.33 7.37 -8.89
C ALA A 72 8.52 8.37 -8.84
N VAL A 73 8.74 9.02 -7.70
CA VAL A 73 9.81 10.03 -7.51
C VAL A 73 11.22 9.42 -7.60
N PRO A 74 11.63 8.44 -6.77
CA PRO A 74 12.94 7.81 -6.91
C PRO A 74 13.10 7.10 -8.26
N THR A 75 12.01 6.54 -8.82
CA THR A 75 11.99 5.95 -10.16
C THR A 75 12.38 6.98 -11.23
N ALA A 76 11.86 8.20 -11.16
CA ALA A 76 12.17 9.27 -12.11
C ALA A 76 13.56 9.89 -11.91
N LEU A 77 14.00 10.07 -10.67
CA LEU A 77 15.25 10.78 -10.35
C LEU A 77 16.46 9.84 -10.40
N LEU A 78 16.38 8.70 -9.71
CA LEU A 78 17.49 7.77 -9.54
C LEU A 78 17.52 6.70 -10.64
N GLY A 79 16.40 6.46 -11.34
CA GLY A 79 16.30 5.40 -12.35
C GLY A 79 16.32 4.00 -11.74
N ILE A 80 16.07 3.90 -10.44
CA ILE A 80 15.94 2.66 -9.69
C ILE A 80 14.44 2.48 -9.43
N PRO A 81 13.84 1.31 -9.72
CA PRO A 81 12.42 1.11 -9.48
C PRO A 81 12.12 1.29 -8.00
N GLY A 82 11.19 2.19 -7.70
CA GLY A 82 10.70 2.38 -6.34
C GLY A 82 9.86 1.18 -5.87
N ASP A 83 9.19 0.51 -6.80
CA ASP A 83 8.18 -0.52 -6.57
C ASP A 83 8.05 -1.46 -7.79
N THR A 84 7.39 -2.59 -7.59
CA THR A 84 6.88 -3.48 -8.65
C THR A 84 6.05 -2.71 -9.68
N LEU A 85 5.11 -1.85 -9.26
CA LEU A 85 4.29 -1.05 -10.18
C LEU A 85 5.04 0.10 -10.85
N ALA A 86 6.23 0.46 -10.37
CA ALA A 86 7.06 1.51 -10.95
C ALA A 86 8.00 0.98 -12.05
N THR A 87 8.17 -0.35 -12.17
CA THR A 87 9.03 -0.97 -13.18
C THR A 87 8.70 -0.58 -14.64
N PRO A 88 7.44 -0.53 -15.11
CA PRO A 88 7.16 -0.09 -16.48
C PRO A 88 7.46 1.40 -16.71
N LEU A 89 7.39 2.23 -15.66
CA LEU A 89 7.65 3.67 -15.73
C LEU A 89 9.15 3.98 -15.91
N LEU A 90 10.04 3.02 -15.66
CA LEU A 90 11.49 3.20 -15.80
C LEU A 90 11.90 3.55 -17.23
N GLN A 91 11.22 3.02 -18.23
CA GLN A 91 11.57 3.28 -19.63
C GLN A 91 11.39 4.77 -19.95
N ASP A 92 10.24 5.33 -19.59
CA ASP A 92 9.90 6.75 -19.79
C ASP A 92 10.76 7.66 -18.91
N ALA A 93 10.98 7.29 -17.66
CA ALA A 93 11.86 8.01 -16.74
C ALA A 93 13.29 8.11 -17.28
N ASN A 94 13.84 7.00 -17.78
CA ASN A 94 15.17 6.96 -18.37
C ASN A 94 15.26 7.79 -19.66
N MET A 95 14.22 7.78 -20.49
CA MET A 95 14.14 8.63 -21.68
C MET A 95 14.19 10.11 -21.29
N LEU A 96 13.34 10.55 -20.36
CA LEU A 96 13.30 11.95 -19.90
C LEU A 96 14.61 12.37 -19.22
N ARG A 97 15.29 11.45 -18.54
CA ARG A 97 16.60 11.70 -17.93
C ARG A 97 17.70 11.87 -18.98
N LYS A 98 17.71 11.05 -20.04
CA LYS A 98 18.64 11.21 -21.18
C LYS A 98 18.43 12.54 -21.92
N LEU A 99 17.20 13.03 -21.96
CA LEU A 99 16.86 14.34 -22.52
C LEU A 99 17.18 15.52 -21.58
N GLY A 100 17.71 15.27 -20.37
CA GLY A 100 18.06 16.32 -19.41
C GLY A 100 16.86 16.96 -18.71
N VAL A 101 15.67 16.36 -18.79
CA VAL A 101 14.42 16.91 -18.24
C VAL A 101 13.75 16.07 -17.11
N PRO A 102 14.50 15.48 -16.15
CA PRO A 102 13.88 14.72 -15.05
C PRO A 102 13.05 15.60 -14.12
N HIS A 103 13.34 16.90 -14.05
CA HIS A 103 12.58 17.87 -13.25
C HIS A 103 11.14 18.08 -13.78
N ILE A 104 10.90 17.89 -15.08
CA ILE A 104 9.56 17.96 -15.67
C ILE A 104 8.73 16.74 -15.25
N ALA A 105 9.35 15.56 -15.29
CA ALA A 105 8.74 14.33 -14.80
C ALA A 105 8.37 14.47 -13.31
N LEU A 106 9.32 14.95 -12.50
CA LEU A 106 9.12 15.19 -11.08
C LEU A 106 7.94 16.12 -10.82
N ARG A 107 7.86 17.26 -11.52
CA ARG A 107 6.76 18.23 -11.35
C ARG A 107 5.40 17.60 -11.68
N LYS A 108 5.31 16.80 -12.74
CA LYS A 108 4.08 16.10 -13.12
C LYS A 108 3.70 15.02 -12.10
N MET A 109 4.67 14.23 -11.64
CA MET A 109 4.45 13.19 -10.64
C MET A 109 3.98 13.77 -9.31
N VAL A 110 4.60 14.84 -8.83
CA VAL A 110 4.17 15.54 -7.61
C VAL A 110 2.75 16.10 -7.77
N SER A 111 2.44 16.72 -8.92
CA SER A 111 1.08 17.21 -9.17
C SER A 111 0.04 16.08 -9.19
N GLY A 112 0.36 14.94 -9.80
CA GLY A 112 -0.50 13.76 -9.79
C GLY A 112 -0.68 13.16 -8.41
N ALA A 113 0.39 13.10 -7.61
CA ALA A 113 0.35 12.60 -6.24
C ALA A 113 -0.52 13.46 -5.33
N ILE A 114 -0.49 14.79 -5.48
CA ILE A 114 -1.37 15.70 -4.73
C ILE A 114 -2.84 15.45 -5.07
N VAL A 115 -3.17 15.37 -6.37
CA VAL A 115 -4.54 15.06 -6.81
C VAL A 115 -4.98 13.69 -6.30
N ALA A 116 -4.11 12.69 -6.40
CA ALA A 116 -4.36 11.36 -5.89
C ALA A 116 -4.62 11.36 -4.38
N ALA A 117 -3.88 12.13 -3.57
CA ALA A 117 -4.12 12.22 -2.12
C ALA A 117 -5.51 12.78 -1.78
N PHE A 118 -5.95 13.83 -2.49
CA PHE A 118 -7.28 14.41 -2.31
C PHE A 118 -8.41 13.46 -2.71
N VAL A 119 -8.16 12.52 -3.62
CA VAL A 119 -9.15 11.51 -4.02
C VAL A 119 -9.08 10.27 -3.13
N ALA A 120 -7.88 9.80 -2.82
CA ALA A 120 -7.62 8.53 -2.15
C ALA A 120 -8.04 8.55 -0.69
N VAL A 121 -7.77 9.63 0.07
CA VAL A 121 -8.13 9.68 1.49
C VAL A 121 -9.65 9.65 1.69
N PRO A 122 -10.47 10.47 0.99
CA PRO A 122 -11.92 10.37 1.08
C PRO A 122 -12.47 9.02 0.60
N LEU A 123 -11.95 8.47 -0.51
CA LEU A 123 -12.37 7.14 -0.97
C LEU A 123 -12.03 6.06 0.06
N ALA A 124 -10.85 6.11 0.66
CA ALA A 124 -10.43 5.15 1.67
C ALA A 124 -11.38 5.18 2.88
N VAL A 125 -11.74 6.38 3.37
CA VAL A 125 -12.73 6.55 4.45
C VAL A 125 -14.08 5.98 4.05
N LEU A 126 -14.56 6.30 2.83
CA LEU A 126 -15.83 5.78 2.32
C LEU A 126 -15.83 4.25 2.28
N PHE A 127 -14.81 3.63 1.70
CA PHE A 127 -14.71 2.18 1.62
C PHE A 127 -14.56 1.53 2.99
N ALA A 128 -13.79 2.12 3.90
CA ALA A 128 -13.62 1.59 5.25
C ALA A 128 -14.94 1.57 6.03
N VAL A 129 -15.75 2.61 5.93
CA VAL A 129 -17.08 2.67 6.55
C VAL A 129 -18.03 1.65 5.92
N LEU A 130 -17.98 1.46 4.59
CA LEU A 130 -18.76 0.44 3.89
C LEU A 130 -18.35 -0.99 4.28
N LEU A 131 -17.06 -1.24 4.52
CA LEU A 131 -16.55 -2.56 4.92
C LEU A 131 -16.71 -2.84 6.43
N ALA A 132 -16.80 -1.81 7.28
CA ALA A 132 -16.95 -1.95 8.72
C ALA A 132 -18.03 -2.98 9.17
N PRO A 133 -19.28 -2.98 8.64
CA PRO A 133 -20.29 -3.95 9.05
C PRO A 133 -19.96 -5.41 8.67
N PHE A 134 -19.08 -5.61 7.69
CA PHE A 134 -18.66 -6.94 7.25
C PHE A 134 -17.45 -7.47 8.03
N GLY A 135 -16.84 -6.67 8.91
CA GLY A 135 -15.62 -7.02 9.64
C GLY A 135 -15.71 -8.38 10.36
N ALA A 136 -16.80 -8.64 11.08
CA ALA A 136 -17.00 -9.90 11.79
C ALA A 136 -17.10 -11.12 10.85
N ALA A 137 -17.75 -10.97 9.70
CA ALA A 137 -17.84 -12.01 8.69
C ALA A 137 -16.48 -12.26 8.02
N ILE A 138 -15.72 -11.20 7.76
CA ILE A 138 -14.36 -11.29 7.20
C ILE A 138 -13.42 -12.01 8.20
N THR A 139 -13.47 -11.67 9.48
CA THR A 139 -12.64 -12.33 10.52
C THR A 139 -12.95 -13.82 10.63
N LYS A 140 -14.22 -14.22 10.53
CA LYS A 140 -14.61 -15.64 10.55
C LYS A 140 -14.07 -16.41 9.33
N SER A 141 -14.05 -15.77 8.17
CA SER A 141 -13.57 -16.38 6.92
C SER A 141 -12.06 -16.25 6.71
N ALA A 142 -11.38 -15.40 7.48
CA ALA A 142 -9.96 -15.10 7.33
C ALA A 142 -9.06 -16.35 7.31
N PRO A 143 -9.21 -17.35 8.21
CA PRO A 143 -8.36 -18.55 8.17
C PRO A 143 -8.45 -19.32 6.85
N TRP A 144 -9.65 -19.41 6.27
CA TRP A 144 -9.86 -20.09 4.99
C TRP A 144 -9.31 -19.28 3.82
N ILE A 145 -9.43 -17.95 3.87
CA ILE A 145 -8.84 -17.05 2.86
C ILE A 145 -7.31 -17.13 2.90
N PHE A 146 -6.71 -17.11 4.10
CA PHE A 146 -5.26 -17.26 4.25
C PHE A 146 -4.77 -18.64 3.81
N LEU A 147 -5.51 -19.71 4.09
CA LEU A 147 -5.20 -21.04 3.60
C LEU A 147 -5.22 -21.10 2.07
N ALA A 148 -6.29 -20.58 1.44
CA ALA A 148 -6.41 -20.55 -0.01
C ALA A 148 -5.30 -19.70 -0.66
N ALA A 149 -4.99 -18.53 -0.08
CA ALA A 149 -3.89 -17.68 -0.53
C ALA A 149 -2.53 -18.39 -0.38
N ALA A 150 -2.28 -19.06 0.74
CA ALA A 150 -1.05 -19.81 0.96
C ALA A 150 -0.88 -20.97 -0.05
N VAL A 151 -1.95 -21.71 -0.33
CA VAL A 151 -1.94 -22.78 -1.35
C VAL A 151 -1.68 -22.21 -2.74
N LEU A 152 -2.31 -21.09 -3.08
CA LEU A 152 -2.11 -20.44 -4.38
C LEU A 152 -0.68 -19.92 -4.53
N ILE A 153 -0.14 -19.25 -3.51
CA ILE A 153 1.25 -18.79 -3.48
C ILE A 153 2.20 -19.98 -3.57
N ALA A 154 1.96 -21.06 -2.82
CA ALA A 154 2.77 -22.27 -2.87
C ALA A 154 2.77 -22.90 -4.28
N TYR A 155 1.62 -22.91 -4.96
CA TYR A 155 1.50 -23.43 -6.33
C TYR A 155 2.26 -22.60 -7.36
N PHE A 156 2.25 -21.27 -7.24
CA PHE A 156 2.94 -20.35 -8.14
C PHE A 156 4.39 -20.04 -7.72
N SER A 157 4.84 -20.51 -6.56
CA SER A 157 6.20 -20.28 -6.07
C SER A 157 7.26 -20.99 -6.91
N ALA A 158 8.38 -20.31 -7.15
CA ALA A 158 9.56 -20.85 -7.82
C ALA A 158 10.17 -22.06 -7.07
N GLY A 159 9.83 -22.25 -5.79
CA GLY A 159 10.25 -23.37 -4.95
C GLY A 159 9.56 -24.70 -5.22
N ARG A 160 8.82 -24.85 -6.33
CA ARG A 160 8.07 -26.06 -6.71
C ARG A 160 8.83 -27.39 -6.58
N TRP A 161 10.17 -27.37 -6.57
CA TRP A 161 11.04 -28.56 -6.48
C TRP A 161 12.34 -28.37 -5.67
N ALA A 162 12.49 -27.29 -4.89
CA ALA A 162 13.78 -26.96 -4.25
C ALA A 162 13.70 -26.97 -2.70
N ALA A 163 13.50 -28.15 -2.12
CA ALA A 163 14.11 -28.60 -0.86
C ALA A 163 13.63 -30.04 -0.51
N PRO A 164 14.49 -31.02 -0.16
CA PRO A 164 15.95 -31.12 -0.27
C PRO A 164 16.41 -32.36 -1.07
N SER A 165 17.25 -32.19 -2.09
CA SER A 165 18.03 -33.30 -2.69
C SER A 165 19.54 -33.11 -2.54
N THR A 166 19.98 -32.20 -1.68
CA THR A 166 21.39 -32.09 -1.25
C THR A 166 21.50 -32.51 0.21
N ALA A 167 21.10 -33.75 0.49
CA ALA A 167 21.52 -34.52 1.64
C ALA A 167 22.24 -35.79 1.13
N SER A 168 23.31 -35.58 0.34
CA SER A 168 24.35 -36.58 0.07
C SER A 168 25.52 -35.91 -0.65
N ASN A 169 26.49 -35.45 0.13
CA ASN A 169 27.94 -35.60 -0.05
C ASN A 169 28.66 -34.61 0.88
#